data_AF-A0A2K9ELV3-F1
#
_entry.id   AF-A0A2K9ELV3-F1
#
_cell.length_a   1.000
_cell.length_b   1.000
_cell.length_c   1.000
_cell.angle_alpha   90.00
_cell.angle_beta   90.00
_cell.angle_gamma   90.00
#
_symmetry.space_group_name_H-M   'P 1'
#
loop_
_entity.id
_entity.type
_entity.pdbx_description
1 polymer ?
#
loop_
_entity_poly.entity_id
_entity_poly.type
_entity_poly.pdbx_seq_one_letter_code
_entity_poly.pdbx_strand_id
1 'polypeptide(L)'
;MVKAADAPHLLLDEVCRLLAAAGFDVTAGGGEGAAGLHVRRDVDAVVVRWEPGAALDPAGRGHSEPDGIRAALRYALLATLTQAGHAVHVDHDSDDVHVRGPAPTERAEVIRDVGE
;
A
#
# COMPACT_ATOMS: atom_id res chain seq x y z
N MET A 1 -5.62 23.38 -9.07
CA MET A 1 -6.80 22.51 -8.96
C MET A 1 -6.42 21.18 -9.59
N VAL A 2 -5.99 20.20 -8.77
CA VAL A 2 -5.68 18.85 -9.27
C VAL A 2 -7.01 18.23 -9.71
N LYS A 3 -7.08 17.71 -10.94
CA LYS A 3 -8.30 17.11 -11.48
C LYS A 3 -8.57 15.83 -10.69
N ALA A 4 -9.81 15.54 -10.30
CA ALA A 4 -10.13 14.30 -9.54
C ALA A 4 -9.66 13.01 -10.27
N ALA A 5 -9.51 13.06 -11.60
CA ALA A 5 -8.95 11.99 -12.41
C ALA A 5 -7.45 11.72 -12.20
N ASP A 6 -6.68 12.70 -11.70
CA ASP A 6 -5.24 12.56 -11.40
C ASP A 6 -4.98 12.04 -9.99
N ALA A 7 -5.97 12.12 -9.08
CA ALA A 7 -5.81 11.72 -7.69
C ALA A 7 -5.29 10.27 -7.54
N PRO A 8 -5.76 9.28 -8.33
CA PRO A 8 -5.28 7.91 -8.21
C PRO A 8 -3.90 7.68 -8.85
N HIS A 9 -3.53 8.47 -9.86
CA HIS A 9 -2.18 8.42 -10.45
C HIS A 9 -1.15 8.96 -9.46
N LEU A 10 -1.48 10.09 -8.81
CA LEU A 10 -0.64 10.66 -7.77
C LEU A 10 -0.49 9.73 -6.56
N LEU A 11 -1.56 9.04 -6.17
CA LEU A 11 -1.52 8.04 -5.09
C LEU A 11 -0.65 6.84 -5.46
N LEU A 12 -0.74 6.35 -6.70
CA LEU A 12 0.11 5.25 -7.19
C LEU A 12 1.60 5.64 -7.12
N ASP A 13 1.96 6.81 -7.64
CA ASP A 13 3.33 7.31 -7.64
C ASP A 13 3.85 7.60 -6.22
N GLU A 14 2.97 8.05 -5.32
CA GLU A 14 3.28 8.25 -3.90
C GLU A 14 3.56 6.91 -3.20
N VAL A 15 2.67 5.94 -3.33
CA VAL A 15 2.82 4.60 -2.73
C VAL A 15 4.08 3.91 -3.26
N CYS A 16 4.33 3.94 -4.57
CA CYS A 16 5.53 3.36 -5.15
C CYS A 16 6.82 4.00 -4.59
N ARG A 17 6.87 5.34 -4.50
CA ARG A 17 8.04 6.05 -3.95
C ARG A 17 8.24 5.77 -2.47
N LEU A 18 7.16 5.75 -1.68
CA LEU A 18 7.22 5.46 -0.25
C LEU A 18 7.77 4.05 0.00
N LEU A 19 7.25 3.04 -0.70
CA LEU A 19 7.66 1.65 -0.53
C LEU A 19 9.10 1.43 -1.02
N ALA A 20 9.50 2.03 -2.14
CA ALA A 20 10.89 1.96 -2.59
C ALA A 20 11.84 2.64 -1.59
N ALA A 21 11.47 3.78 -1.02
CA ALA A 21 12.27 4.47 0.00
C ALA A 21 12.39 3.66 1.31
N ALA A 22 11.40 2.84 1.63
CA ALA A 22 11.44 1.89 2.74
C ALA A 22 12.21 0.59 2.42
N GLY A 23 12.77 0.46 1.21
CA GLY A 23 13.62 -0.65 0.80
C GLY A 23 12.88 -1.86 0.23
N PHE A 24 11.58 -1.73 -0.09
CA PHE A 24 10.85 -2.78 -0.78
C PHE A 24 11.22 -2.82 -2.26
N ASP A 25 11.27 -4.04 -2.81
CA ASP A 25 11.35 -4.25 -4.25
C ASP A 25 9.96 -4.07 -4.87
N VAL A 26 9.77 -3.01 -5.66
CA VAL A 26 8.47 -2.55 -6.14
C VAL A 26 8.41 -2.61 -7.66
N THR A 27 7.44 -3.35 -8.18
CA THR A 27 7.07 -3.37 -9.60
C THR A 27 5.73 -2.68 -9.78
N ALA A 28 5.74 -1.53 -10.48
CA ALA A 28 4.52 -0.83 -10.84
C ALA A 28 3.97 -1.35 -12.17
N GLY A 29 2.66 -1.56 -12.26
CA GLY A 29 2.00 -1.81 -13.55
C GLY A 29 1.73 -3.27 -13.94
N GLY A 30 1.72 -4.20 -12.98
CA GLY A 30 1.11 -5.53 -13.19
C GLY A 30 1.91 -6.50 -14.07
N GLY A 31 3.24 -6.51 -13.92
CA GLY A 31 4.06 -7.58 -14.50
C GLY A 31 3.89 -8.88 -13.71
N GLU A 32 2.96 -9.74 -14.11
CA GLU A 32 2.81 -11.07 -13.52
C GLU A 32 4.13 -11.87 -13.61
N GLY A 33 4.52 -12.51 -12.52
CA GLY A 33 5.63 -13.48 -12.48
C GLY A 33 6.98 -12.97 -11.97
N ALA A 34 7.12 -11.68 -11.65
CA ALA A 34 8.30 -11.18 -10.91
C ALA A 34 8.07 -11.27 -9.40
N ALA A 35 9.08 -11.69 -8.63
CA ALA A 35 9.02 -11.63 -7.18
C ALA A 35 9.05 -10.17 -6.70
N GLY A 36 8.32 -9.83 -5.64
CA GLY A 36 8.30 -8.48 -5.06
C GLY A 36 6.89 -7.92 -4.83
N LEU A 37 6.82 -6.62 -4.55
CA LEU A 37 5.55 -5.92 -4.40
C LEU A 37 5.06 -5.44 -5.76
N HIS A 38 3.90 -5.93 -6.18
CA HIS A 38 3.18 -5.47 -7.34
C HIS A 38 2.21 -4.39 -6.94
N VAL A 39 2.39 -3.20 -7.48
CA VAL A 39 1.53 -2.05 -7.18
C VAL A 39 0.73 -1.70 -8.44
N ARG A 40 -0.59 -1.76 -8.31
CA ARG A 40 -1.52 -1.46 -9.40
C ARG A 40 -2.60 -0.48 -8.94
N ARG A 41 -3.16 0.25 -9.90
CA ARG A 41 -4.32 1.10 -9.65
C ARG A 41 -5.60 0.28 -9.65
N ASP A 42 -6.50 0.66 -8.76
CA ASP A 42 -7.91 0.29 -8.76
C ASP A 42 -8.77 1.58 -8.85
N VAL A 43 -10.09 1.46 -9.01
CA VAL A 43 -11.00 2.57 -9.27
C VAL A 43 -10.80 3.73 -8.29
N ASP A 44 -10.73 3.42 -6.99
CA ASP A 44 -10.61 4.39 -5.88
C ASP A 44 -9.45 4.08 -4.92
N ALA A 45 -8.54 3.19 -5.31
CA ALA A 45 -7.47 2.72 -4.45
C ALA A 45 -6.21 2.36 -5.24
N VAL A 46 -5.12 2.16 -4.52
CA VAL A 46 -3.93 1.48 -4.99
C VAL A 46 -3.89 0.12 -4.33
N VAL A 47 -3.74 -0.94 -5.13
CA VAL A 47 -3.63 -2.30 -4.64
C VAL A 47 -2.17 -2.69 -4.65
N VAL A 48 -1.69 -3.14 -3.49
CA VAL A 48 -0.36 -3.71 -3.31
C VAL A 48 -0.53 -5.21 -3.09
N ARG A 49 0.01 -6.01 -4.00
CA ARG A 49 0.07 -7.47 -3.89
C ARG A 49 1.52 -7.89 -3.70
N TRP A 50 1.75 -8.87 -2.84
CA TRP A 50 3.07 -9.48 -2.73
C TRP A 50 3.14 -10.79 -3.50
N GLU A 51 4.10 -10.90 -4.42
CA GLU A 51 4.45 -12.15 -5.08
C GLU A 51 5.76 -12.69 -4.45
N PRO A 52 5.71 -13.82 -3.74
CA PRO A 52 6.91 -14.41 -3.15
C PRO A 52 7.84 -14.94 -4.26
N GLY A 53 9.14 -14.71 -4.11
CA GLY A 53 10.12 -15.42 -4.94
C GLY A 53 10.15 -16.91 -4.62
N ALA A 54 10.52 -17.74 -5.59
CA ALA A 54 10.59 -19.19 -5.43
C ALA A 54 11.48 -19.66 -4.25
N ALA A 55 12.44 -18.84 -3.83
CA ALA A 55 13.29 -19.10 -2.66
C ALA A 55 12.57 -18.88 -1.31
N LEU A 56 11.52 -18.05 -1.29
CA LEU A 56 10.75 -17.69 -0.08
C LEU A 56 9.47 -18.52 0.08
N ASP A 57 8.98 -19.15 -0.99
CA ASP A 57 7.93 -20.17 -0.95
C ASP A 57 8.35 -21.43 -1.75
N PRO A 58 9.39 -22.16 -1.30
CA PRO A 58 9.91 -23.33 -2.02
C PRO A 58 8.89 -24.48 -2.11
N ALA A 59 7.84 -24.44 -1.29
CA ALA A 59 6.80 -25.46 -1.25
C ALA A 59 5.54 -25.05 -2.03
N GLY A 60 5.50 -23.84 -2.62
CA GLY A 60 4.32 -23.30 -3.28
C GLY A 60 3.08 -23.35 -2.38
N ARG A 61 3.27 -23.17 -1.06
CA ARG A 61 2.19 -23.31 -0.07
C ARG A 61 1.12 -22.25 -0.23
N GLY A 62 1.39 -21.22 -1.05
CA GLY A 62 0.40 -20.20 -1.40
C GLY A 62 -0.01 -19.41 -0.17
N HIS A 63 -1.16 -18.74 -0.22
CA HIS A 63 -1.65 -17.85 0.84
C HIS A 63 -2.15 -18.57 2.11
N SER A 64 -2.04 -19.90 2.19
CA SER A 64 -2.79 -20.74 3.13
C SER A 64 -2.39 -20.58 4.61
N GLU A 65 -1.19 -20.06 4.91
CA GLU A 65 -0.76 -19.75 6.28
C GLU A 65 0.25 -18.59 6.26
N PRO A 66 -0.06 -17.43 6.86
CA PRO A 66 0.88 -16.33 7.01
C PRO A 66 1.83 -16.63 8.18
N ASP A 67 2.71 -17.63 8.04
CA ASP A 67 3.79 -17.88 9.00
C ASP A 67 5.13 -17.35 8.48
N GLY A 68 5.95 -16.80 9.37
CA GLY A 68 7.34 -16.40 9.07
C GLY A 68 7.49 -15.09 8.30
N ILE A 69 8.34 -15.09 7.26
CA ILE A 69 8.79 -13.89 6.53
C ILE A 69 7.62 -13.14 5.88
N ARG A 70 6.58 -13.86 5.41
CA ARG A 70 5.36 -13.28 4.82
C ARG A 70 4.66 -12.34 5.81
N ALA A 71 4.42 -12.82 7.03
CA ALA A 71 3.75 -12.05 8.07
C ALA A 71 4.59 -10.83 8.49
N ALA A 72 5.90 -10.99 8.61
CA ALA A 72 6.81 -9.88 8.92
C ALA A 72 6.82 -8.81 7.82
N LEU A 73 6.86 -9.21 6.55
CA LEU A 73 6.81 -8.30 5.42
C LEU A 73 5.46 -7.56 5.35
N ARG A 74 4.36 -8.29 5.55
CA ARG A 74 3.01 -7.71 5.63
C ARG A 74 2.91 -6.71 6.77
N TYR A 75 3.43 -7.02 7.95
CA TYR A 75 3.47 -6.08 9.07
C TYR A 75 4.28 -4.82 8.73
N ALA A 76 5.47 -4.97 8.15
CA ALA A 76 6.31 -3.84 7.74
C ALA A 76 5.63 -2.97 6.67
N LEU A 77 4.96 -3.59 5.69
CA LEU A 77 4.19 -2.91 4.66
C LEU A 77 3.05 -2.08 5.29
N LEU A 78 2.23 -2.71 6.14
CA LEU A 78 1.11 -2.05 6.83
C LEU A 78 1.59 -0.92 7.72
N ALA A 79 2.67 -1.14 8.48
CA ALA A 79 3.25 -0.12 9.33
C ALA A 79 3.76 1.07 8.52
N THR A 80 4.45 0.84 7.40
CA THR A 80 4.97 1.90 6.53
C THR A 80 3.84 2.75 5.95
N LEU A 81 2.81 2.10 5.40
CA LEU A 81 1.66 2.78 4.80
C LEU A 81 0.85 3.57 5.84
N THR A 82 0.61 2.99 7.02
CA THR A 82 -0.15 3.64 8.08
C THR A 82 0.62 4.81 8.70
N GLN A 83 1.94 4.69 8.87
CA GLN A 83 2.79 5.78 9.37
C GLN A 83 2.83 6.97 8.40
N ALA A 84 2.69 6.72 7.08
CA ALA A 84 2.54 7.76 6.08
C ALA A 84 1.12 8.38 6.06
N GLY A 85 0.19 7.90 6.89
CA GLY A 85 -1.16 8.43 7.02
C GLY A 85 -2.18 7.85 6.03
N HIS A 86 -1.83 6.81 5.28
CA HIS A 86 -2.76 6.15 4.37
C HIS A 86 -3.78 5.29 5.12
N ALA A 87 -5.01 5.25 4.60
CA ALA A 87 -5.98 4.27 5.04
C ALA A 87 -5.72 2.93 4.33
N VAL A 88 -5.59 1.85 5.10
CA VAL A 88 -5.22 0.54 4.59
C VAL A 88 -6.28 -0.50 4.96
N HIS A 89 -6.69 -1.30 3.98
CA HIS A 89 -7.57 -2.46 4.15
C HIS A 89 -6.90 -3.68 3.56
N VAL A 90 -6.95 -4.82 4.25
CA VAL A 90 -6.41 -6.08 3.72
C VAL A 90 -7.55 -7.00 3.37
N ASP A 91 -7.56 -7.45 2.11
CA ASP A 91 -8.42 -8.53 1.65
C ASP A 91 -7.77 -9.86 2.07
N HIS A 92 -8.48 -10.62 2.91
CA HIS A 92 -7.97 -11.87 3.45
C HIS A 92 -8.12 -13.05 2.49
N ASP A 93 -8.96 -12.94 1.46
CA ASP A 93 -9.14 -13.98 0.44
C ASP A 93 -8.05 -13.90 -0.63
N SER A 94 -7.58 -12.70 -0.97
CA SER A 94 -6.56 -12.46 -2.00
C SER A 94 -5.18 -12.07 -1.45
N ASP A 95 -5.07 -11.76 -0.15
CA ASP A 95 -3.90 -11.16 0.49
C ASP A 95 -3.52 -9.77 -0.11
N ASP A 96 -4.44 -9.14 -0.85
CA ASP A 96 -4.25 -7.83 -1.43
C ASP A 96 -4.38 -6.73 -0.36
N VAL A 97 -3.47 -5.76 -0.39
CA VAL A 97 -3.50 -4.58 0.47
C VAL A 97 -4.02 -3.39 -0.33
N HIS A 98 -5.22 -2.93 0.02
CA HIS A 98 -5.85 -1.76 -0.57
C HIS A 98 -5.46 -0.51 0.20
N VAL A 99 -4.79 0.41 -0.50
CA VAL A 99 -4.33 1.70 0.00
C VAL A 99 -5.21 2.79 -0.59
N ARG A 100 -5.80 3.61 0.28
CA ARG A 100 -6.51 4.82 -0.13
C ARG A 100 -5.68 6.04 0.25
N GLY A 101 -5.96 7.15 -0.42
CA GLY A 101 -5.39 8.46 -0.06
C GLY A 101 -5.59 8.74 1.42
N PRO A 102 -4.78 9.63 2.01
CA PRO A 102 -4.88 9.93 3.43
C PRO A 102 -6.34 10.19 3.76
N ALA A 103 -6.86 9.50 4.79
CA ALA A 103 -8.15 9.86 5.34
C ALA A 103 -8.13 11.37 5.55
N PRO A 104 -9.21 12.11 5.26
CA PRO A 104 -9.28 13.51 5.63
C PRO A 104 -9.10 13.53 7.15
N THR A 105 -7.85 13.73 7.57
CA THR A 105 -7.52 14.11 8.91
C THR A 105 -8.30 15.38 9.04
N GLU A 106 -9.31 15.35 9.90
CA GLU A 106 -9.98 16.52 10.42
C GLU A 106 -8.84 17.50 10.66
N ARG A 107 -8.67 18.44 9.71
CA ARG A 107 -7.68 19.48 9.88
C ARG A 107 -8.12 20.07 11.18
N ALA A 108 -7.22 20.12 12.15
CA ALA A 108 -7.40 20.95 13.31
C ALA A 108 -7.74 22.34 12.76
N GLU A 109 -9.03 22.61 12.64
CA GLU A 109 -9.59 23.91 12.40
C GLU A 109 -9.39 24.56 13.76
N VAL A 110 -8.15 25.00 13.98
CA VAL A 110 -7.85 26.03 14.95
C VAL A 110 -8.54 27.25 14.39
N ILE A 111 -9.85 27.31 14.66
CA ILE A 111 -10.61 28.54 14.71
C ILE A 111 -9.84 29.37 15.72
N ARG A 112 -8.99 30.27 15.23
CA ARG A 112 -8.48 31.36 16.03
C ARG A 112 -9.67 32.28 16.26
N ASP A 113 -10.50 31.91 17.22
CA ASP A 113 -11.29 32.87 17.96
C ASP A 113 -10.28 33.71 18.75
N VAL A 114 -10.00 34.89 18.24
CA VAL A 114 -9.52 36.00 19.04
C VAL A 114 -10.48 37.12 18.76
N GLY A 115 -11.52 37.20 19.58
CA GLY A 115 -12.17 38.46 19.85
C GLY A 115 -11.18 39.43 20.46
N GLU A 116 -11.13 40.65 19.93
CA GLU A 116 -11.65 41.87 20.57
C GLU A 116 -11.84 42.95 19.51
#